data_AF-A0A381TCQ1-F1
#
_entry.id   AF-A0A381TCQ1-F1
#
_cell.length_a   1.000
_cell.length_b   1.000
_cell.length_c   1.000
_cell.angle_alpha   90.00
_cell.angle_beta   90.00
_cell.angle_gamma   90.00
#
_symmetry.space_group_name_H-M   'P 1'
#
loop_
_entity.id
_entity.type
_entity.pdbx_description
1 polymer ?
#
loop_
_entity_poly.entity_id
_entity_poly.type
_entity_poly.pdbx_seq_one_letter_code
_entity_poly.pdbx_strand_id
1 'polypeptide(L)'
;MKNWFNNNSESLNWKLIGWLGAGLVIFGYYLNANEYILSWLVWLMGNAMVGIYSIYKKAYSTAAMSFIIMIMNIYGYLRWLS
;
A
#
# COMPACT_ATOMS: atom_id res chain seq x y z
N MET A 1 6.11 24.46 27.23
CA MET A 1 5.98 24.74 25.79
C MET A 1 7.09 24.15 24.90
N LYS A 2 8.27 23.78 25.45
CA LYS A 2 9.40 23.24 24.65
C LYS A 2 9.26 21.77 24.22
N ASN A 3 8.38 21.01 24.89
CA ASN A 3 8.14 19.58 24.60
C ASN A 3 7.07 19.30 23.54
N TRP A 4 6.41 20.34 23.00
CA TRP A 4 5.35 20.16 22.00
C TRP A 4 5.89 20.06 20.57
N PHE A 5 7.05 20.67 20.30
CA PHE A 5 7.66 20.68 18.97
C PHE A 5 8.59 19.50 18.67
N ASN A 6 8.91 18.65 19.66
CA ASN A 6 9.97 17.65 19.51
C ASN A 6 9.50 16.27 19.02
N ASN A 7 8.21 16.11 18.66
CA ASN A 7 7.62 14.78 18.42
C ASN A 7 7.20 14.49 16.97
N ASN A 8 7.49 15.37 16.00
CA ASN A 8 6.92 15.25 14.64
C ASN A 8 7.94 15.11 13.51
N SER A 9 9.18 14.72 13.79
CA SER A 9 10.14 14.36 12.73
C SER A 9 9.97 12.90 12.32
N GLU A 10 8.78 12.56 11.81
CA GLU A 10 8.67 11.35 11.00
C GLU A 10 9.67 11.47 9.86
N SER A 11 10.55 10.47 9.72
CA SER A 11 11.60 10.51 8.71
C SER A 11 10.95 10.67 7.33
N LEU A 12 11.53 11.53 6.50
CA LEU A 12 11.04 11.79 5.15
C LEU A 12 10.85 10.47 4.36
N ASN A 13 11.70 9.48 4.64
CA ASN A 13 11.65 8.14 4.06
C ASN A 13 10.32 7.42 4.34
N TRP A 14 9.79 7.48 5.57
CA TRP A 14 8.52 6.83 5.91
C TRP A 14 7.33 7.50 5.22
N LYS A 15 7.33 8.84 5.18
CA LYS A 15 6.30 9.60 4.45
C LYS A 15 6.31 9.27 2.96
N LEU A 16 7.50 9.18 2.36
CA LEU A 16 7.66 8.78 0.96
C LEU A 16 7.14 7.36 0.72
N ILE A 17 7.44 6.39 1.60
CA ILE A 17 6.93 5.01 1.47
C ILE A 17 5.39 4.99 1.50
N GLY A 18 4.76 5.75 2.41
CA GLY A 18 3.31 5.83 2.48
C GLY A 18 2.68 6.41 1.21
N TRP A 19 3.21 7.53 0.71
CA TRP A 19 2.72 8.18 -0.51
C TRP A 19 3.01 7.38 -1.78
N LEU A 20 4.20 6.76 -1.88
CA LEU A 20 4.55 5.87 -2.99
C LEU A 20 3.65 4.63 -3.00
N GLY A 21 3.37 4.06 -1.82
CA GLY A 21 2.43 2.94 -1.69
C GLY A 21 1.03 3.31 -2.18
N ALA A 22 0.50 4.46 -1.75
CA ALA A 22 -0.80 4.95 -2.21
C ALA A 22 -0.82 5.21 -3.73
N GLY A 23 0.25 5.80 -4.28
CA GLY A 23 0.40 6.03 -5.72
C GLY A 23 0.40 4.71 -6.51
N LEU A 24 1.14 3.69 -6.05
CA LEU A 24 1.15 2.36 -6.67
C LEU A 24 -0.22 1.68 -6.60
N VAL A 25 -0.97 1.84 -5.50
CA VAL A 25 -2.34 1.31 -5.41
C VAL A 25 -3.23 1.92 -6.48
N ILE A 26 -3.23 3.25 -6.63
CA ILE A 26 -4.02 3.96 -7.65
C ILE A 26 -3.57 3.54 -9.05
N PHE A 27 -2.27 3.46 -9.30
CA PHE A 27 -1.73 3.04 -10.59
C PHE A 27 -2.10 1.57 -10.91
N GLY A 28 -2.11 0.71 -9.90
CA GLY A 28 -2.60 -0.66 -10.00
C GLY A 28 -4.07 -0.73 -10.43
N TYR A 29 -4.94 0.09 -9.82
CA TYR A 29 -6.34 0.21 -10.24
C TYR A 29 -6.48 0.71 -11.68
N TYR A 30 -5.67 1.69 -12.08
CA TYR A 30 -5.65 2.18 -13.47
C TYR A 30 -5.27 1.05 -14.44
N LEU A 31 -4.21 0.29 -14.16
CA LEU A 31 -3.82 -0.85 -14.99
C LEU A 31 -4.90 -1.93 -15.04
N ASN A 32 -5.59 -2.17 -13.91
CA ASN A 32 -6.68 -3.15 -13.83
C ASN A 32 -7.85 -2.72 -14.73
N ALA A 33 -8.23 -1.44 -14.69
CA ALA A 33 -9.28 -0.89 -15.54
C ALA A 33 -8.95 -0.95 -17.05
N ASN A 34 -7.67 -1.01 -17.41
CA ASN A 34 -7.20 -1.21 -18.79
C ASN A 34 -6.89 -2.69 -19.11
N GLU A 35 -7.33 -3.62 -18.26
CA GLU A 35 -7.20 -5.07 -18.45
C GLU A 35 -5.75 -5.59 -18.56
N TYR A 36 -4.78 -4.87 -17.99
CA TYR A 36 -3.40 -5.33 -17.93
C TYR A 36 -3.17 -6.30 -16.77
N ILE A 37 -2.65 -7.49 -17.06
CA ILE A 37 -2.29 -8.51 -16.05
C ILE A 37 -1.26 -7.99 -15.01
N LEU A 38 -0.37 -7.07 -15.42
CA LEU A 38 0.61 -6.45 -14.53
C LEU A 38 -0.02 -5.63 -13.39
N SER A 39 -1.31 -5.27 -13.52
CA SER A 39 -2.08 -4.57 -12.48
C SER A 39 -2.03 -5.30 -11.15
N TRP A 40 -2.15 -6.63 -11.15
CA TRP A 40 -2.16 -7.43 -9.94
C TRP A 40 -0.85 -7.32 -9.16
N LEU A 41 0.28 -7.33 -9.86
CA LEU A 41 1.62 -7.20 -9.29
C LEU A 41 1.86 -5.80 -8.72
N VAL A 42 1.51 -4.76 -9.50
CA VAL A 42 1.63 -3.35 -9.08
C VAL A 42 0.77 -3.07 -7.85
N TRP A 43 -0.47 -3.55 -7.88
CA TRP A 43 -1.43 -3.32 -6.82
C TRP A 43 -1.10 -4.12 -5.54
N LEU A 44 -0.48 -5.30 -5.68
CA LEU A 44 0.10 -6.06 -4.57
C LEU A 44 1.26 -5.30 -3.92
N MET A 45 2.19 -4.76 -4.72
CA MET A 45 3.33 -3.98 -4.22
C MET A 45 2.88 -2.72 -3.48
N GLY A 46 1.89 -2.01 -4.04
CA GLY A 46 1.31 -0.84 -3.39
C GLY A 46 0.69 -1.16 -2.03
N ASN A 47 -0.10 -2.23 -1.94
CA ASN A 47 -0.69 -2.66 -0.67
C ASN A 47 0.36 -3.14 0.34
N ALA A 48 1.46 -3.77 -0.09
CA ALA A 48 2.56 -4.12 0.80
C ALA A 48 3.19 -2.87 1.44
N MET A 49 3.46 -1.82 0.63
CA MET A 49 4.02 -0.56 1.12
C MET A 49 3.05 0.16 2.07
N VAL A 50 1.76 0.22 1.74
CA VAL A 50 0.72 0.82 2.61
C VAL A 50 0.56 0.02 3.90
N GLY A 51 0.59 -1.31 3.84
CA GLY A 51 0.51 -2.18 5.01
C GLY A 51 1.67 -1.98 5.97
N ILE A 52 2.92 -1.97 5.45
CA ILE A 52 4.13 -1.74 6.25
C ILE A 52 4.11 -0.34 6.88
N TYR A 53 3.74 0.69 6.11
CA TYR A 53 3.62 2.06 6.62
C TYR A 53 2.52 2.16 7.70
N SER A 54 1.42 1.44 7.54
CA SER A 54 0.32 1.41 8.51
C SER A 54 0.72 0.73 9.82
N ILE A 55 1.55 -0.32 9.78
CA ILE A 55 2.15 -0.91 10.99
C ILE A 55 3.02 0.12 11.71
N TYR A 56 3.87 0.84 10.98
CA TYR A 56 4.71 1.90 11.55
C TYR A 56 3.88 3.01 12.23
N LYS A 57 2.75 3.37 11.63
CA LYS A 57 1.78 4.33 12.19
C LYS A 57 0.86 3.76 13.27
N LYS A 58 0.97 2.47 13.61
CA LYS A 58 0.05 1.75 14.51
C LYS A 58 -1.42 1.80 14.05
N ALA A 59 -1.64 1.97 12.75
CA ALA A 59 -2.95 1.92 12.10
C ALA A 59 -3.28 0.47 11.69
N TYR A 60 -3.52 -0.38 12.69
CA TYR A 60 -3.63 -1.84 12.48
C TYR A 60 -4.80 -2.25 11.57
N SER A 61 -5.94 -1.54 11.64
CA SER A 61 -7.08 -1.80 10.75
C SER A 61 -6.72 -1.63 9.28
N THR A 62 -6.00 -0.55 8.96
CA THR A 62 -5.52 -0.28 7.58
C THR A 62 -4.48 -1.31 7.16
N ALA A 63 -3.56 -1.70 8.06
CA ALA A 63 -2.57 -2.73 7.76
C ALA A 63 -3.23 -4.08 7.45
N ALA A 64 -4.20 -4.51 8.27
CA ALA A 64 -4.94 -5.75 8.05
C ALA A 64 -5.70 -5.73 6.71
N MET A 65 -6.38 -4.62 6.40
CA MET A 65 -7.06 -4.44 5.12
C MET A 65 -6.09 -4.57 3.95
N SER A 66 -4.94 -3.90 4.00
CA SER A 66 -3.92 -4.01 2.94
C SER A 66 -3.42 -5.44 2.75
N PHE A 67 -3.18 -6.21 3.82
CA PHE A 67 -2.76 -7.60 3.68
C PHE A 67 -3.84 -8.52 3.12
N ILE A 68 -5.11 -8.31 3.51
CA ILE A 68 -6.24 -9.03 2.90
C ILE A 68 -6.29 -8.74 1.40
N ILE A 69 -6.15 -7.46 1.01
CA ILE A 69 -6.10 -7.08 -0.41
C ILE A 69 -4.91 -7.74 -1.11
N MET A 70 -3.73 -7.80 -0.51
CA MET A 70 -2.59 -8.53 -1.10
C MET A 70 -2.91 -10.00 -1.41
N ILE A 71 -3.60 -10.71 -0.50
CA ILE A 71 -4.04 -12.09 -0.74
C ILE A 71 -5.03 -12.13 -1.91
N MET A 72 -5.98 -11.20 -1.95
CA MET A 72 -6.95 -11.07 -3.03
C MET A 72 -6.28 -10.75 -4.38
N ASN A 73 -5.20 -9.99 -4.39
CA ASN A 73 -4.42 -9.71 -5.60
C ASN A 73 -3.76 -10.96 -6.17
N ILE A 74 -3.22 -11.83 -5.30
CA ILE A 74 -2.68 -13.14 -5.72
C ILE A 74 -3.80 -13.99 -6.31
N TYR A 75 -4.94 -14.06 -5.62
CA TYR A 75 -6.11 -14.79 -6.12
C TYR A 75 -6.60 -14.25 -7.48
N GLY A 76 -6.68 -12.92 -7.63
CA GLY A 76 -7.08 -12.26 -8.87
C GLY A 76 -6.13 -12.54 -10.02
N TYR A 77 -4.81 -12.53 -9.76
CA TYR A 77 -3.79 -12.90 -10.75
C TYR A 77 -3.94 -14.35 -11.22
N LEU A 78 -4.10 -15.29 -10.29
CA LEU A 78 -4.31 -16.71 -10.63
C LEU A 78 -5.59 -16.92 -11.43
N ARG A 79 -6.67 -16.22 -11.06
CA ARG A 79 -7.96 -16.30 -11.75
C ARG A 79 -7.92 -15.69 -13.15
N TRP A 80 -7.08 -14.67 -13.39
CA TRP A 80 -6.93 -14.09 -14.72
C TRP A 80 -6.22 -15.02 -15.70
N LEU A 81 -5.31 -15.86 -15.18
CA LEU A 81 -4.56 -16.83 -16.01
C LEU A 81 -5.37 -18.09 -16.37
N SER A 82 -6.49 -18.35 -15.67
CA SER A 82 -7.37 -19.51 -15.87
C SER A 82 -8.59 -19.16 -16.70
#